data_AF-A0A1F5N7M7-F1
#
_entry.id   AF-A0A1F5N7M7-F1
#
_cell.length_a   1.000
_cell.length_b   1.000
_cell.length_c   1.000
_cell.angle_alpha   90.00
_cell.angle_beta   90.00
_cell.angle_gamma   90.00
#
_symmetry.space_group_name_H-M   'P 1'
#
loop_
_entity.id
_entity.type
_entity.pdbx_description
1 polymer ?
#
loop_
_entity_poly.entity_id
_entity_poly.type
_entity_poly.pdbx_seq_one_letter_code
_entity_poly.pdbx_strand_id
1 'polypeptide(L)' 'MNPVTPTNLGETILNVFFYLIIAAFLIYSIIAIYSLLRYGRTKILSISVIVVYLIISAGLYAAAVSSLNQIK' A
#
# COMPACT_ATOMS: atom_id res chain seq x y z
N MET A 1 -2.54 -4.58 32.28
CA MET A 1 -3.02 -5.69 31.44
C MET A 1 -3.69 -5.06 30.24
N ASN A 2 -3.09 -5.15 29.05
CA ASN A 2 -3.79 -4.76 27.82
C ASN A 2 -5.00 -5.70 27.65
N PRO A 3 -6.22 -5.19 27.46
CA PRO A 3 -7.36 -6.05 27.21
C PRO A 3 -7.14 -6.76 25.87
N VAL A 4 -7.07 -8.09 25.91
CA VAL A 4 -7.09 -8.91 24.70
C VAL A 4 -8.50 -8.82 24.14
N THR A 5 -8.70 -7.90 23.20
CA THR A 5 -9.93 -7.81 22.41
C THR A 5 -10.08 -9.09 21.59
N PRO A 6 -11.25 -9.76 21.61
CA PRO A 6 -11.47 -10.94 20.80
C PRO A 6 -11.34 -10.52 19.33
N THR A 7 -10.32 -11.05 18.66
CA THR A 7 -10.13 -10.86 17.21
C THR A 7 -11.31 -11.49 16.49
N ASN A 8 -12.24 -10.66 16.03
CA ASN A 8 -13.32 -11.11 15.16
C ASN A 8 -12.68 -11.69 13.89
N LEU A 9 -12.94 -12.97 13.59
CA LEU A 9 -12.39 -13.65 12.41
C LEU A 9 -12.61 -12.85 11.12
N GLY A 10 -13.71 -12.09 11.03
CA GLY A 10 -14.00 -11.18 9.94
C GLY A 10 -12.99 -10.03 9.77
N GLU A 11 -12.51 -9.43 10.87
CA GLU A 11 -11.50 -8.37 10.83
C GLU A 11 -10.13 -8.90 10.41
N THR A 12 -9.77 -10.11 10.87
CA THR A 12 -8.53 -10.78 10.44
C THR A 12 -8.52 -11.07 8.94
N ILE A 13 -9.63 -11.58 8.39
CA ILE A 13 -9.75 -11.86 6.95
C ILE A 13 -9.68 -10.55 6.15
N LEU A 14 -10.37 -9.50 6.60
CA LEU A 14 -10.34 -8.19 5.95
C LEU A 14 -8.91 -7.63 5.91
N ASN A 15 -8.17 -7.71 7.01
CA ASN A 15 -6.79 -7.27 7.07
C ASN A 15 -5.88 -8.07 6.13
N VAL A 16 -6.03 -9.39 6.05
CA VAL A 16 -5.25 -10.23 5.12
C VAL A 16 -5.52 -9.84 3.66
N PHE A 17 -6.78 -9.63 3.29
CA PHE A 17 -7.14 -9.14 1.96
C PHE A 17 -6.54 -7.75 1.68
N PHE A 18 -6.60 -6.85 2.66
CA PHE A 18 -6.03 -5.51 2.54
C PHE A 18 -4.52 -5.56 2.30
N TYR A 19 -3.78 -6.38 3.06
CA TYR A 19 -2.34 -6.55 2.85
C TYR A 19 -2.00 -7.20 1.50
N LEU A 20 -2.81 -8.15 1.01
CA LEU A 20 -2.64 -8.73 -0.33
C LEU A 20 -2.83 -7.68 -1.43
N ILE A 21 -3.84 -6.81 -1.30
CA ILE A 21 -4.07 -5.71 -2.25
C ILE A 21 -2.91 -4.72 -2.23
N ILE A 22 -2.40 -4.37 -1.04
CA ILE A 22 -1.22 -3.50 -0.90
C ILE A 22 0.00 -4.13 -1.61
N ALA A 23 0.24 -5.42 -1.39
CA ALA A 23 1.37 -6.11 -2.01
C ALA A 23 1.25 -6.14 -3.54
N ALA A 24 0.06 -6.42 -4.07
CA ALA A 24 -0.20 -6.38 -5.50
C ALA A 24 -0.03 -4.96 -6.08
N PHE A 25 -0.49 -3.93 -5.36
CA PHE A 25 -0.35 -2.53 -5.75
C PHE A 25 1.12 -2.10 -5.80
N LEU A 26 1.94 -2.51 -4.83
CA LEU A 26 3.38 -2.25 -4.83
C LEU A 26 4.09 -2.89 -6.04
N ILE A 27 3.77 -4.14 -6.37
CA ILE A 27 4.34 -4.82 -7.53
C ILE A 27 3.94 -4.10 -8.82
N TYR A 28 2.65 -3.76 -8.97
CA TYR A 28 2.15 -3.03 -10.12
C TYR A 28 2.80 -1.64 -10.23
N SER A 29 3.01 -0.95 -9.11
CA SER A 29 3.73 0.33 -9.06
C SER A 29 5.12 0.25 -9.67
N ILE A 30 5.91 -0.74 -9.24
CA ILE A 30 7.29 -0.92 -9.71
C ILE A 30 7.31 -1.18 -11.22
N ILE A 31 6.41 -2.04 -11.71
CA ILE A 31 6.30 -2.35 -13.15
C ILE A 31 5.85 -1.12 -13.94
N ALA A 32 4.89 -0.35 -13.44
CA ALA A 32 4.41 0.87 -14.08
C ALA A 32 5.49 1.94 -14.16
N ILE A 33 6.23 2.16 -13.07
CA ILE A 33 7.36 3.10 -13.01
C ILE A 33 8.46 2.66 -13.98
N TYR A 34 8.80 1.37 -13.99
CA TYR A 34 9.79 0.82 -14.92
C TYR A 34 9.38 1.03 -16.38
N SER A 35 8.11 0.75 -16.70
CA SER A 35 7.55 0.95 -18.03
C SER A 35 7.57 2.44 -18.44
N LEU A 36 7.22 3.34 -17.53
CA LEU A 36 7.25 4.79 -17.76
C LEU A 36 8.65 5.36 -17.93
N LEU A 37 9.66 4.81 -17.25
CA LEU A 37 11.06 5.20 -17.43
C LEU A 37 11.65 4.65 -18.73
N ARG A 38 11.26 3.43 -19.14
CA ARG A 38 11.83 2.75 -20.32
C ARG A 38 11.13 3.12 -21.63
N TYR A 39 9.81 3.32 -21.60
CA TYR A 39 8.98 3.53 -22.80
C TYR A 39 8.22 4.86 -22.79
N GLY A 40 8.26 5.63 -21.70
CA GLY A 40 7.56 6.91 -21.61
C GLY A 40 8.16 7.96 -22.54
N ARG A 41 7.39 8.40 -23.54
CA ARG A 41 7.77 9.50 -24.45
C ARG A 41 7.88 10.85 -23.73
N THR A 42 7.13 11.05 -22.66
CA THR A 42 7.02 12.33 -21.93
C THR A 42 7.45 12.16 -20.47
N LYS A 43 8.65 12.64 -20.15
CA LYS A 43 9.25 12.57 -18.80
C LYS A 43 8.37 13.20 -17.71
N ILE A 44 7.58 14.21 -18.04
CA ILE A 44 6.67 14.90 -17.12
C ILE A 44 5.51 14.02 -16.65
N LEU A 45 4.89 13.24 -17.55
CA LEU A 45 3.83 12.30 -17.14
C LEU A 45 4.39 11.22 -16.20
N SER A 46 5.60 10.71 -16.47
CA SER A 46 6.25 9.72 -15.62
C SER A 46 6.48 10.23 -14.21
N ILE A 47 6.94 11.48 -14.07
CA ILE A 47 7.16 12.11 -12.76
C ILE A 47 5.85 12.28 -11.99
N SER A 48 4.79 12.77 -12.64
CA SER A 48 3.48 12.91 -11.99
C SER A 48 2.92 11.58 -11.50
N VAL A 49 3.06 10.50 -12.28
CA VAL A 49 2.61 9.16 -11.88
C VAL A 49 3.44 8.62 -10.71
N ILE A 50 4.76 8.83 -10.72
CA ILE A 50 5.65 8.44 -9.60
C ILE A 50 5.24 9.15 -8.31
N VAL A 51 4.98 10.46 -8.36
CA VAL A 51 4.58 11.24 -7.19
C VAL A 51 3.25 10.76 -6.63
N VAL A 52 2.25 10.51 -7.47
CA VAL A 52 0.95 9.94 -7.05
C VAL A 52 1.16 8.58 -6.38
N TYR A 53 2.03 7.74 -6.95
CA TYR A 53 2.35 6.44 -6.37
C TYR A 53 3.03 6.52 -5.00
N LEU A 54 3.97 7.45 -4.82
CA LEU A 54 4.63 7.67 -3.54
C LEU A 54 3.64 8.12 -2.46
N ILE A 55 2.69 9.00 -2.82
CA ILE A 55 1.64 9.48 -1.91
C ILE A 55 0.75 8.31 -1.47
N ILE A 56 0.31 7.47 -2.42
CA ILE A 56 -0.53 6.31 -2.11
C ILE A 56 0.23 5.30 -1.24
N SER A 57 1.49 4.99 -1.57
CA SER A 57 2.33 4.08 -0.78
C SER A 57 2.58 4.61 0.63
N ALA A 58 2.81 5.92 0.81
CA ALA A 58 2.95 6.54 2.13
C ALA A 58 1.65 6.45 2.94
N GLY A 59 0.49 6.68 2.31
CA GLY A 59 -0.81 6.54 2.95
C GLY A 59 -1.10 5.10 3.39
N LEU A 60 -0.82 4.12 2.52
CA LEU A 60 -0.96 2.70 2.84
C LEU A 60 -0.02 2.26 3.96
N TYR A 61 1.22 2.76 3.97
CA TYR A 61 2.17 2.49 5.05
C TYR A 61 1.68 3.08 6.39
N ALA A 62 1.21 4.33 6.40
CA ALA A 62 0.67 4.95 7.60
C ALA A 62 -0.55 4.20 8.14
N ALA A 63 -1.46 3.76 7.26
CA ALA A 63 -2.60 2.93 7.64
C ALA A 63 -2.19 1.56 8.21
N ALA A 64 -1.18 0.92 7.61
CA ALA A 64 -0.64 -0.34 8.10
C ALA A 64 0.02 -0.19 9.49
N VAL A 65 0.81 0.87 9.70
CA VAL A 65 1.43 1.17 11.00
C VAL A 65 0.38 1.51 12.05
N SER A 66 -0.64 2.29 11.70
CA SER A 66 -1.73 2.61 12.63
C SER A 66 -2.51 1.36 13.04
N SER A 67 -2.78 0.46 12.09
CA SER A 67 -3.46 -0.81 12.37
C SER A 67 -2.60 -1.71 13.27
N LEU A 68 -1.29 -1.77 13.01
CA LEU A 68 -0.35 -2.55 13.82
C LEU A 68 -0.25 -2.02 15.27
N ASN A 69 -0.29 -0.70 15.46
CA ASN A 69 -0.29 -0.07 16.79
C ASN A 69 -1.60 -0.28 17.55
N GLN A 70 -2.74 -0.46 16.88
CA GLN A 70 -4.02 -0.77 17.54
C GLN A 70 -4.10 -2.23 18.01
N ILE A 71 -3.34 -3.13 17.40
CA ILE A 71 -3.29 -4.56 17.76
C ILE A 71 -2.32 -4.82 18.94
N LYS A 72 -1.46 -3.86 19.29
CA LYS A 72 -0.42 -3.98 20.31
C LYS A 72 -0.93 -3.57 21.71
#